data_AF-U1ZRK1-F1
#
_entry.id   AF-U1ZRK1-F1
#
_cell.length_a   1.000
_cell.length_b   1.000
_cell.length_c   1.000
_cell.angle_alpha   90.00
_cell.angle_beta   90.00
_cell.angle_gamma   90.00
#
_symmetry.space_group_name_H-M   'P 1'
#
loop_
_entity.id
_entity.type
_entity.pdbx_description
1 polymer ?
#
loop_
_entity_poly.entity_id
_entity_poly.type
_entity_poly.pdbx_seq_one_letter_code
_entity_poly.pdbx_strand_id
1 'polypeptide(L)' 'MEGEGTLYSFTVIQPSAKSGLQPFALGYLDLAGPARLFGRINGARRPAIGDTCRIVPDDTYGYAFELVEAAQ' A
#
# COMPACT_ATOMS: atom_id res chain seq x y z
N MET A 1 -7.74 -6.67 13.41
CA MET A 1 -8.92 -6.59 12.54
C MET A 1 -8.60 -7.40 11.31
N GLU A 2 -9.49 -8.28 10.86
CA GLU A 2 -9.26 -9.02 9.60
C GLU A 2 -9.11 -8.02 8.45
N GLY A 3 -8.11 -8.23 7.59
CA GLY A 3 -7.85 -7.36 6.43
C GLY A 3 -6.99 -6.12 6.69
N GLU A 4 -6.41 -5.94 7.89
CA GLU A 4 -5.41 -4.89 8.16
C GLU A 4 -4.02 -5.48 8.39
N GLY A 5 -3.00 -4.69 8.10
CA GLY A 5 -1.60 -5.06 8.28
C GLY A 5 -0.70 -3.85 8.48
N THR A 6 0.58 -4.12 8.75
CA THR A 6 1.62 -3.10 8.97
C THR A 6 2.54 -3.01 7.76
N LEU A 7 2.76 -1.80 7.24
CA LEU A 7 3.63 -1.56 6.10
C LEU A 7 5.09 -1.81 6.49
N TYR A 8 5.65 -2.93 6.06
CA TYR A 8 7.01 -3.34 6.37
C TYR A 8 8.05 -2.55 5.57
N SER A 9 7.82 -2.43 4.27
CA SER A 9 8.67 -1.65 3.37
C SER A 9 7.87 -1.17 2.18
N PHE A 10 8.34 -0.10 1.54
CA PHE A 10 7.72 0.42 0.33
C PHE A 10 8.76 0.95 -0.64
N THR A 11 8.36 1.07 -1.90
CA THR A 11 9.08 1.81 -2.91
C THR A 11 8.14 2.77 -3.61
N VAL A 12 8.68 3.90 -4.07
CA VAL A 12 7.95 4.83 -4.93
C VAL A 12 8.47 4.65 -6.34
N ILE A 13 7.59 4.20 -7.22
CA ILE A 13 7.87 4.12 -8.64
C ILE A 13 7.77 5.54 -9.20
N GLN A 14 8.81 5.95 -9.92
CA GLN A 14 8.87 7.18 -10.71
C GLN A 14 8.82 6.78 -12.19
N PRO A 15 7.63 6.66 -12.80
CA PRO A 15 7.50 6.21 -14.18
C PRO A 15 8.09 7.24 -15.15
N SER A 16 8.53 6.79 -16.32
CA SER A 16 8.90 7.72 -17.39
C SER A 16 7.67 8.52 -17.85
N ALA A 17 7.86 9.78 -18.27
CA ALA A 17 6.77 10.63 -18.76
C ALA A 17 5.93 9.99 -19.88
N LYS A 18 6.51 9.10 -20.70
CA LYS A 18 5.82 8.41 -21.80
C LYS A 18 4.71 7.46 -21.35
N SER A 19 4.71 7.01 -20.09
CA SER A 19 3.67 6.10 -19.60
C SER A 19 2.35 6.82 -19.26
N GLY A 20 2.37 8.15 -19.10
CA GLY A 20 1.22 8.92 -18.63
C GLY A 20 0.81 8.65 -17.17
N LEU A 21 1.56 7.81 -16.45
CA LEU A 21 1.26 7.47 -15.06
C LEU A 21 1.88 8.49 -14.11
N GLN A 22 1.10 8.90 -13.10
CA GLN A 22 1.63 9.62 -11.95
C GLN A 22 2.52 8.70 -11.11
N PRO A 23 3.48 9.25 -10.34
CA PRO A 23 4.23 8.47 -9.35
C PRO A 23 3.29 7.72 -8.41
N PHE A 24 3.70 6.51 -8.02
CA PHE A 24 2.88 5.66 -7.16
C PHE A 24 3.72 4.78 -6.27
N ALA A 25 3.12 4.30 -5.18
CA ALA A 25 3.81 3.45 -4.22
C ALA A 25 3.38 1.98 -4.35
N LEU A 26 4.36 1.10 -4.17
CA LEU A 26 4.15 -0.33 -3.96
C LEU A 26 4.72 -0.69 -2.58
N GLY A 27 4.09 -1.63 -1.89
CA GLY A 27 4.42 -1.97 -0.52
C GLY A 27 4.46 -3.46 -0.26
N TYR A 28 5.20 -3.83 0.79
CA TYR A 28 5.07 -5.11 1.47
C TYR A 28 4.33 -4.92 2.79
N LEU A 29 3.20 -5.60 2.95
CA LEU A 29 2.34 -5.51 4.13
C LEU A 29 2.45 -6.79 4.95
N ASP A 30 2.88 -6.66 6.20
CA ASP A 30 2.87 -7.76 7.18
C ASP A 30 1.46 -7.90 7.76
N LEU A 31 0.90 -9.10 7.70
CA LEU A 31 -0.39 -9.43 8.28
C LEU A 31 -0.23 -10.06 9.66
N ALA A 32 -1.35 -10.23 10.37
CA ALA A 32 -1.36 -11.09 11.55
C ALA A 32 -0.96 -12.53 11.15
N GLY A 33 0.18 -13.01 11.65
CA GLY A 33 0.76 -14.31 11.32
C GLY A 33 2.01 -14.20 10.43
N PRO A 34 2.47 -15.30 9.81
CA PRO A 34 3.72 -15.32 9.03
C PRO A 34 3.57 -14.77 7.61
N ALA A 35 2.37 -14.30 7.23
CA ALA A 35 2.06 -13.90 5.86
C ALA A 35 2.45 -12.44 5.58
N ARG A 36 2.99 -12.22 4.38
CA ARG A 36 3.33 -10.90 3.83
C ARG A 36 2.74 -10.77 2.44
N LEU A 37 2.05 -9.67 2.18
CA LEU A 37 1.47 -9.36 0.87
C LEU A 37 2.26 -8.27 0.15
N PHE A 38 2.17 -8.26 -1.17
CA PHE A 38 2.74 -7.21 -2.02
C PHE A 38 1.61 -6.55 -2.80
N GLY A 39 1.58 -5.22 -2.82
CA GLY A 39 0.46 -4.52 -3.46
C GLY A 39 0.70 -3.03 -3.66
N ARG A 40 -0.22 -2.41 -4.39
CA ARG A 40 -0.28 -0.96 -4.58
C ARG A 40 -0.73 -0.29 -3.29
N ILE A 41 -0.14 0.86 -2.96
CA ILE A 41 -0.61 1.69 -1.84
C ILE A 41 -1.37 2.89 -2.40
N ASN A 42 -2.62 3.03 -1.96
CA ASN A 42 -3.49 4.16 -2.20
C ASN A 42 -3.43 5.11 -1.00
N GLY A 43 -3.37 6.42 -1.27
CA GLY A 43 -3.35 7.44 -0.24
C GLY A 43 -2.85 8.78 -0.76
N ALA A 44 -3.30 9.87 -0.15
CA ALA A 44 -2.93 11.23 -0.54
C ALA A 44 -1.51 11.62 -0.07
N ARG A 45 -0.96 10.92 0.92
CA ARG A 45 0.38 11.18 1.46
C ARG A 45 1.38 10.09 1.06
N ARG A 46 2.66 10.44 1.15
CA ARG A 46 3.75 9.46 1.05
C ARG A 46 3.61 8.43 2.18
N PRO A 47 3.72 7.12 1.90
CA PRO A 47 3.74 6.09 2.93
C PRO A 47 4.99 6.19 3.82
N ALA A 48 4.88 5.64 5.02
CA ALA A 48 5.96 5.46 5.98
C ALA A 48 5.98 4.00 6.46
N ILE A 49 7.18 3.47 6.69
CA ILE A 49 7.33 2.15 7.31
C ILE A 49 6.67 2.18 8.69
N GLY A 50 5.87 1.17 9.00
CA GLY A 50 5.07 1.09 10.21
C GLY A 50 3.64 1.62 10.06
N ASP A 51 3.29 2.22 8.92
CA ASP A 51 1.89 2.61 8.66
C ASP A 51 0.95 1.42 8.76
N THR A 52 -0.23 1.64 9.33
CA THR A 52 -1.32 0.67 9.26
C THR A 52 -2.04 0.83 7.93
N CYS A 53 -2.20 -0.28 7.19
CA CYS A 53 -2.95 -0.30 5.95
C CYS A 53 -4.09 -1.30 6.03
N ARG A 54 -5.18 -0.99 5.34
CA ARG A 54 -6.27 -1.92 5.06
C ARG A 54 -6.13 -2.49 3.65
N ILE A 55 -6.35 -3.79 3.50
CA ILE A 55 -6.46 -4.44 2.19
C ILE A 55 -7.86 -4.19 1.67
N VAL A 56 -7.96 -3.58 0.48
CA VAL A 56 -9.22 -3.32 -0.21
C VAL A 56 -9.24 -4.02 -1.57
N PRO A 57 -10.40 -4.48 -2.05
CA PRO A 57 -10.54 -4.99 -3.41
C PRO A 57 -10.12 -3.92 -4.44
N ASP A 58 -9.48 -4.36 -5.52
CA ASP A 58 -9.09 -3.50 -6.63
C ASP A 58 -9.38 -4.23 -7.95
N ASP A 59 -10.11 -3.60 -8.87
CA ASP A 59 -10.55 -4.24 -10.11
C ASP A 59 -9.39 -4.50 -11.11
N THR A 60 -8.25 -3.83 -10.93
CA THR A 60 -7.09 -3.96 -11.82
C THR A 60 -6.10 -5.00 -11.32
N TYR A 61 -5.87 -5.03 -10.01
CA TYR A 61 -4.81 -5.84 -9.37
C TYR A 61 -5.36 -6.94 -8.45
N GLY A 62 -6.68 -7.04 -8.29
CA GLY A 62 -7.37 -7.89 -7.32
C GLY A 62 -7.48 -7.23 -5.95
N TYR A 63 -6.39 -6.62 -5.45
CA TYR A 63 -6.39 -5.85 -4.20
C TYR A 63 -5.36 -4.71 -4.21
N ALA A 64 -5.57 -3.75 -3.32
CA ALA A 64 -4.66 -2.67 -2.98
C ALA A 64 -4.63 -2.43 -1.46
N PHE A 65 -3.71 -1.58 -1.01
CA PHE A 65 -3.58 -1.18 0.38
C PHE A 65 -4.02 0.28 0.53
N GLU A 66 -4.97 0.56 1.41
CA GLU A 66 -5.32 1.93 1.81
C GLU A 66 -4.65 2.29 3.13
N LEU A 67 -3.97 3.43 3.17
CA LEU A 67 -3.44 3.98 4.42
C LEU A 67 -4.59 4.33 5.36
N VAL A 68 -4.57 3.77 6.56
CA VAL A 68 -5.50 4.17 7.62
C VAL A 68 -4.94 5.42 8.28
N GLU A 69 -5.69 6.52 8.28
CA GLU A 69 -5.31 7.70 9.05
C GLU A 69 -5.34 7.32 10.54
N ALA A 70 -4.21 7.53 11.23
CA ALA A 70 -4.20 7.42 12.68
C ALA A 70 -5.16 8.47 13.23
N ALA A 71 -6.19 8.04 13.98
CA ALA A 71 -6.98 8.95 14.79
C ALA A 71 -5.99 9.73 15.68
N GLN A 72 -5.95 11.05 15.50
CA GLN A 72 -5.12 11.96 16.28
C GLN A 72 -5.53 11.97 17.75
#